data_AF-A0A534FH95-F1
#
_entry.id   AF-A0A534FH95-F1
#
_cell.length_a   1.000
_cell.length_b   1.000
_cell.length_c   1.000
_cell.angle_alpha   90.00
_cell.angle_beta   90.00
_cell.angle_gamma   90.00
#
_symmetry.space_group_name_H-M   'P 1'
#
loop_
_entity.id
_entity.type
_entity.pdbx_description
1 polymer ?
#
loop_
_entity_poly.entity_id
_entity_poly.type
_entity_poly.pdbx_seq_one_letter_code
_entity_poly.pdbx_strand_id
1 'polypeptide(L)'
;MDWDAAKLEGPDVTAAVQQLMAEHYESCVSEKIPALDGRTPLEAVRDAEGREKVLALLIDAERHARRMKPPVDEAVLRRLRERLGLAGMAE
;
A
#
# COMPACT_ATOMS: atom_id res chain seq x y z
N MET A 1 10.03 -12.60 -35.19
CA MET A 1 9.86 -11.34 -34.44
C MET A 1 10.01 -11.74 -32.98
N ASP A 2 11.25 -11.94 -32.55
CA ASP A 2 11.59 -12.26 -31.16
C ASP A 2 11.32 -11.00 -30.34
N TRP A 3 10.15 -10.95 -29.74
CA TRP A 3 9.92 -10.04 -28.63
C TRP A 3 10.76 -10.58 -27.48
N ASP A 4 11.94 -10.01 -27.27
CA ASP A 4 12.81 -10.29 -26.12
C ASP A 4 11.98 -10.24 -24.84
N ALA A 5 11.55 -11.40 -24.34
CA ALA A 5 10.89 -11.53 -23.05
C ALA A 5 11.76 -10.92 -21.92
N ALA A 6 13.08 -10.92 -22.12
CA ALA A 6 14.06 -10.26 -21.27
C ALA A 6 13.89 -8.72 -21.18
N LYS A 7 13.25 -8.06 -22.16
CA LYS A 7 13.02 -6.60 -22.12
C LYS A 7 11.90 -6.21 -21.14
N LEU A 8 10.96 -7.12 -20.87
CA LEU A 8 9.89 -6.93 -19.89
C LEU A 8 10.37 -7.10 -18.44
N GLU A 9 11.60 -7.60 -18.23
CA GLU A 9 12.18 -7.88 -16.92
C GLU A 9 13.36 -6.93 -16.60
N GLY A 10 13.50 -5.84 -17.35
CA GLY A 10 14.56 -4.85 -17.17
C GLY A 10 14.37 -3.97 -15.93
N PRO A 11 15.45 -3.27 -15.49
CA PRO A 11 15.38 -2.32 -14.38
C PRO A 11 14.36 -1.19 -14.61
N ASP A 12 14.11 -0.83 -15.87
CA ASP A 12 13.13 0.18 -16.29
C ASP A 12 11.68 -0.25 -15.96
N VAL A 13 11.34 -1.52 -16.24
CA VAL A 13 10.01 -2.08 -15.93
C VAL A 13 9.83 -2.26 -14.43
N THR A 14 10.89 -2.69 -13.73
CA THR A 14 10.89 -2.83 -12.27
C THR A 14 10.64 -1.48 -11.60
N ALA A 15 11.30 -0.41 -12.05
CA ALA A 15 11.11 0.93 -11.54
C ALA A 15 9.68 1.46 -11.82
N ALA A 16 9.17 1.24 -13.02
CA ALA A 16 7.81 1.64 -13.37
C ALA A 16 6.75 0.93 -12.52
N VAL A 17 6.91 -0.38 -12.27
CA VAL A 17 6.02 -1.16 -11.39
C VAL A 17 6.11 -0.63 -9.95
N GLN A 18 7.31 -0.34 -9.45
CA GLN A 18 7.49 0.23 -8.11
C GLN A 18 6.78 1.60 -7.96
N GLN A 19 6.89 2.48 -8.95
CA GLN A 19 6.20 3.78 -8.94
C GLN A 19 4.68 3.61 -8.96
N LEU A 20 4.16 2.76 -9.86
CA LEU A 20 2.72 2.49 -9.93
C LEU A 20 2.17 1.92 -8.61
N MET A 21 2.92 1.02 -7.98
CA MET A 21 2.55 0.49 -6.67
C MET A 21 2.58 1.57 -5.59
N ALA A 22 3.60 2.43 -5.58
CA ALA A 22 3.66 3.55 -4.65
C ALA A 22 2.41 4.43 -4.75
N GLU A 23 2.04 4.83 -5.98
CA GLU A 23 0.83 5.62 -6.24
C GLU A 23 -0.45 4.90 -5.82
N HIS A 24 -0.54 3.59 -6.05
CA HIS A 24 -1.67 2.77 -5.64
C HIS A 24 -1.85 2.75 -4.11
N TYR A 25 -0.78 2.47 -3.36
CA TYR A 25 -0.82 2.48 -1.90
C TYR A 25 -1.12 3.88 -1.35
N GLU A 26 -0.57 4.93 -1.95
CA GLU A 26 -0.83 6.31 -1.57
C GLU A 26 -2.26 6.80 -1.87
N SER A 27 -2.91 6.23 -2.89
CA SER A 27 -4.30 6.57 -3.23
C SER A 27 -5.30 5.77 -2.39
N CYS A 28 -4.94 4.54 -2.00
CA CYS A 28 -5.81 3.64 -1.25
C CYS A 28 -6.33 4.24 0.07
N VAL A 29 -5.58 5.14 0.73
CA VAL A 29 -6.04 5.83 1.96
C VAL A 29 -7.25 6.74 1.77
N SER A 30 -7.50 7.16 0.52
CA SER A 30 -8.61 8.03 0.13
C SER A 30 -9.71 7.27 -0.63
N GLU A 31 -9.54 5.96 -0.85
CA GLU A 31 -10.52 5.12 -1.53
C GLU A 31 -11.43 4.42 -0.52
N LYS A 32 -12.69 4.22 -0.92
CA LYS A 32 -13.69 3.54 -0.07
C LYS A 32 -13.41 2.05 -0.06
N ILE A 33 -13.19 1.48 1.12
CA ILE A 33 -12.91 0.06 1.29
C ILE A 33 -14.17 -0.63 1.83
N PRO A 34 -14.70 -1.66 1.16
CA PRO A 34 -15.87 -2.41 1.64
C PRO A 34 -15.70 -2.96 3.07
N ALA A 35 -14.49 -3.42 3.42
CA ALA A 35 -14.16 -3.89 4.77
C ALA A 35 -14.19 -2.79 5.85
N LEU A 36 -14.19 -1.51 5.45
CA LEU A 36 -14.34 -0.34 6.33
C LEU A 36 -15.77 0.22 6.29
N ASP A 37 -16.78 -0.61 6.00
CA ASP A 37 -18.17 -0.17 5.87
C ASP A 37 -18.37 0.85 4.72
N GLY A 38 -17.56 0.72 3.66
CA GLY A 38 -17.57 1.65 2.54
C GLY A 38 -16.99 3.04 2.86
N ARG A 39 -16.27 3.19 3.97
CA ARG A 39 -15.52 4.39 4.34
C ARG A 39 -14.09 4.36 3.80
N THR A 40 -13.46 5.52 3.72
CA THR A 40 -12.03 5.61 3.46
C THR A 40 -11.22 5.29 4.72
N PRO A 41 -9.97 4.79 4.60
CA PRO A 41 -9.07 4.64 5.74
C PRO A 41 -8.92 5.92 6.57
N LEU A 42 -8.85 7.08 5.91
CA LEU A 42 -8.79 8.40 6.56
C LEU A 42 -10.04 8.74 7.37
N GLU A 43 -11.22 8.31 6.93
CA GLU A 43 -12.46 8.49 7.69
C GLU A 43 -12.56 7.48 8.83
N ALA A 44 -12.26 6.21 8.57
CA ALA A 44 -12.39 5.13 9.55
C ALA A 44 -11.41 5.29 10.72
N VAL A 45 -10.21 5.84 10.52
CA VAL A 45 -9.23 6.01 11.60
C VAL A 45 -9.67 7.01 12.69
N ARG A 46 -10.75 7.77 12.45
CA ARG A 46 -11.26 8.80 13.37
C ARG A 46 -12.00 8.22 14.58
N ASP A 47 -12.49 6.99 14.47
CA ASP A 47 -13.18 6.27 15.55
C ASP A 47 -12.37 5.03 15.95
N ALA A 48 -12.50 4.61 17.22
CA ALA A 48 -11.68 3.52 17.77
C ALA A 48 -11.85 2.21 16.99
N GLU A 49 -13.09 1.83 16.68
CA GLU A 49 -13.39 0.62 15.91
C GLU A 49 -12.83 0.69 14.49
N GLY A 50 -13.02 1.83 13.81
CA GLY A 50 -12.50 2.01 12.46
C GLY A 50 -10.98 2.03 12.43
N ARG A 51 -10.32 2.61 13.44
CA ARG A 51 -8.87 2.57 13.61
C ARG A 51 -8.33 1.15 13.76
N GLU A 52 -8.98 0.28 14.53
CA GLU A 52 -8.58 -1.13 14.63
C GLU A 52 -8.70 -1.86 13.29
N LYS A 53 -9.80 -1.63 12.54
CA LYS A 53 -9.98 -2.19 11.20
C LYS A 53 -8.93 -1.69 10.21
N VAL A 54 -8.63 -0.39 10.24
CA VAL A 54 -7.58 0.23 9.41
C VAL A 54 -6.22 -0.34 9.74
N LEU A 55 -5.90 -0.55 11.02
CA LEU A 55 -4.64 -1.17 11.44
C LEU A 55 -4.51 -2.60 10.92
N ALA A 56 -5.57 -3.42 11.04
CA ALA A 56 -5.58 -4.79 10.53
C ALA A 56 -5.36 -4.84 9.01
N LEU A 57 -6.08 -3.98 8.27
CA LEU A 57 -5.93 -3.85 6.81
C LEU A 57 -4.52 -3.38 6.43
N LEU A 58 -3.95 -2.44 7.18
CA LEU A 58 -2.62 -1.92 6.92
C LEU A 58 -1.55 -3.00 7.11
N ILE A 59 -1.63 -3.77 8.19
CA ILE A 59 -0.71 -4.89 8.46
C ILE A 59 -0.78 -5.94 7.35
N ASP A 60 -1.98 -6.29 6.90
CA ASP A 60 -2.17 -7.22 5.78
C ASP A 60 -1.59 -6.67 4.47
N ALA A 61 -1.89 -5.40 4.17
CA ALA A 61 -1.42 -4.70 3.00
C ALA A 61 0.12 -4.62 2.94
N GLU A 62 0.78 -4.31 4.06
CA GLU A 62 2.24 -4.29 4.18
C GLU A 62 2.85 -5.69 4.02
N ARG A 63 2.23 -6.71 4.63
CA ARG A 63 2.68 -8.09 4.48
C ARG A 63 2.57 -8.54 3.03
N HIS A 64 1.50 -8.16 2.34
CA HIS A 64 1.31 -8.42 0.92
C HIS A 64 2.36 -7.67 0.08
N ALA A 65 2.58 -6.38 0.35
CA ALA A 65 3.56 -5.53 -0.33
C ALA A 65 4.99 -6.10 -0.27
N ARG A 66 5.39 -6.64 0.90
CA ARG A 66 6.69 -7.30 1.12
C ARG A 66 6.83 -8.63 0.38
N ARG A 67 5.72 -9.28 0.02
CA ARG A 67 5.70 -10.57 -0.68
C ARG A 67 5.61 -10.42 -2.21
N MET A 68 5.35 -9.22 -2.72
CA MET A 68 5.34 -8.95 -4.16
C MET A 68 6.76 -9.05 -4.77
N LYS A 69 6.82 -9.17 -6.10
CA LYS A 69 8.05 -9.13 -6.89
C LYS A 69 7.90 -8.13 -8.05
N PRO A 70 8.65 -7.01 -8.05
CA PRO A 70 9.52 -6.55 -6.95
C PRO A 70 8.73 -6.22 -5.67
N PRO A 71 9.36 -6.29 -4.49
CA PRO A 71 8.74 -5.83 -3.24
C PRO A 71 8.59 -4.31 -3.27
N VAL A 72 7.53 -3.80 -2.66
CA VAL A 72 7.30 -2.36 -2.53
C VAL A 72 8.31 -1.75 -1.55
N ASP A 73 8.80 -0.56 -1.88
CA ASP A 73 9.74 0.20 -1.06
C ASP A 73 9.19 0.48 0.36
N GLU A 74 9.99 0.24 1.39
CA GLU A 74 9.58 0.43 2.79
C GLU A 74 9.25 1.90 3.11
N ALA A 75 9.84 2.87 2.39
CA ALA A 75 9.52 4.28 2.58
C ALA A 75 8.07 4.61 2.18
N VAL A 76 7.51 3.90 1.19
CA VAL A 76 6.09 4.03 0.80
C VAL A 76 5.20 3.53 1.94
N LEU A 77 5.50 2.36 2.49
CA LEU A 77 4.74 1.78 3.62
C LEU A 77 4.82 2.66 4.87
N ARG A 78 5.97 3.29 5.11
CA ARG A 78 6.12 4.26 6.20
C ARG A 78 5.26 5.50 5.97
N ARG A 79 5.32 6.11 4.78
CA ARG A 79 4.48 7.26 4.43
C ARG A 79 2.99 6.94 4.54
N LEU A 80 2.59 5.72 4.19
CA LEU A 80 1.22 5.25 4.35
C LEU A 80 0.75 5.31 5.81
N ARG A 81 1.57 4.81 6.74
CA ARG A 81 1.32 4.94 8.19
C ARG A 81 1.27 6.39 8.65
N GLU A 82 2.19 7.23 8.18
CA GLU A 82 2.24 8.66 8.53
C GLU A 82 0.97 9.39 8.10
N ARG A 83 0.48 9.14 6.88
CA ARG A 83 -0.77 9.73 6.37
C ARG A 83 -2.01 9.32 7.15
N LEU A 84 -2.03 8.11 7.71
CA LEU A 84 -3.11 7.62 8.55
C LEU A 84 -2.97 8.07 10.02
N GLY A 85 -1.89 8.77 10.39
CA GLY A 85 -1.61 9.14 11.79
C GLY A 85 -1.23 7.94 12.67
N LEU A 86 -0.76 6.84 12.07
CA LEU A 86 -0.46 5.57 12.74
C LEU A 86 1.05 5.33 12.91
N ALA A 87 1.89 6.33 12.62
CA ALA A 87 3.36 6.22 12.57
C ALA A 87 4.03 5.82 13.90
N GLY A 88 3.31 5.79 15.02
CA GLY A 88 3.84 5.41 16.33
C GLY A 88 3.13 4.22 16.99
N MET A 89 2.36 3.42 16.23
CA MET A 89 1.58 2.29 16.78
C MET A 89 2.11 0.91 16.36
N ALA A 90 3.31 0.87 15.78
CA ALA A 90 3.98 -0.37 15.43
C ALA A 90 4.98 -0.72 16.54
N GLU A 91 4.49 -1.40 17.58
CA GLU A 91 5.29 -2.23 18.49
C GLU A 91 4.61 -3.60 18.63
#